data_AF-S1PZB0-F1
#
_entry.id   AF-S1PZB0-F1
#
_cell.length_a   1.000
_cell.length_b   1.000
_cell.length_c   1.000
_cell.angle_alpha   90.00
_cell.angle_beta   90.00
_cell.angle_gamma   90.00
#
_symmetry.space_group_name_H-M   'P 1'
#
loop_
_entity.id
_entity.type
_entity.pdbx_description
1 polymer ?
#
loop_
_entity_poly.entity_id
_entity_poly.type
_entity_poly.pdbx_seq_one_letter_code
_entity_poly.pdbx_strand_id
1 'polypeptide(L)'
;MDITSILHALCAVAVQVLAGLFTGNWAYGAIAGCTFFIAREHTQAEYRWIEMFGHGKRINMPWWGGFDPRAWDVASLMDFAVPVVACLLIWMLIR
;
A
#
# COMPACT_ATOMS: atom_id res chain seq x y z
N MET A 1 -7.46 -17.16 -2.46
CA MET A 1 -7.84 -15.74 -2.65
C MET A 1 -7.66 -15.09 -1.31
N ASP A 2 -6.57 -14.35 -1.15
CA ASP A 2 -6.21 -13.76 0.14
C ASP A 2 -7.13 -12.57 0.43
N ILE A 3 -7.99 -12.75 1.44
CA ILE A 3 -9.03 -11.77 1.85
C ILE A 3 -8.40 -10.43 2.28
N THR A 4 -7.09 -10.43 2.56
CA THR A 4 -6.28 -9.30 2.99
C THR A 4 -6.34 -8.12 2.03
N SER A 5 -6.27 -8.35 0.71
CA SER A 5 -6.30 -7.26 -0.28
C SER A 5 -7.65 -6.54 -0.32
N ILE A 6 -8.74 -7.28 -0.07
CA ILE A 6 -10.09 -6.72 0.02
C ILE A 6 -10.22 -5.88 1.30
N LEU A 7 -9.66 -6.35 2.42
CA LEU A 7 -9.66 -5.60 3.68
C LEU A 7 -8.85 -4.30 3.56
N HIS A 8 -7.68 -4.34 2.91
CA HIS A 8 -6.89 -3.15 2.61
C HIS A 8 -7.67 -2.14 1.77
N ALA A 9 -8.36 -2.62 0.73
CA ALA A 9 -9.22 -1.78 -0.09
C ALA A 9 -10.36 -1.14 0.73
N LEU A 10 -11.04 -1.92 1.58
CA LEU A 10 -12.10 -1.40 2.45
C LEU A 10 -11.58 -0.33 3.43
N CYS A 11 -10.41 -0.54 4.03
CA CYS A 11 -9.78 0.46 4.89
C CYS A 11 -9.39 1.73 4.13
N ALA A 12 -8.80 1.60 2.94
CA ALA A 12 -8.44 2.75 2.10
C ALA A 12 -9.67 3.59 1.73
N VAL A 13 -10.75 2.90 1.33
CA VAL A 13 -12.04 3.52 1.00
C VAL A 13 -12.66 4.19 2.22
N ALA A 14 -12.63 3.56 3.39
CA ALA A 14 -13.15 4.16 4.62
C ALA A 14 -12.42 5.47 4.96
N VAL A 15 -11.08 5.49 4.84
CA VAL A 15 -10.28 6.72 5.04
C VAL A 15 -10.65 7.78 4.00
N GLN A 16 -10.83 7.39 2.73
CA GLN A 16 -11.23 8.30 1.67
C GLN A 16 -12.60 8.92 1.91
N VAL A 17 -13.59 8.12 2.35
CA VAL A 17 -14.94 8.58 2.67
C VAL A 17 -14.91 9.52 3.88
N LEU A 18 -14.20 9.17 4.96
CA LEU A 18 -14.10 10.03 6.13
C LEU A 18 -13.44 11.37 5.76
N ALA A 19 -12.32 11.36 5.05
CA ALA A 19 -11.65 12.58 4.61
C ALA A 19 -12.54 13.41 3.67
N GLY A 20 -13.24 12.79 2.73
CA GLY A 20 -14.19 13.44 1.83
C GLY A 20 -15.34 14.13 2.58
N LEU A 21 -15.90 13.46 3.60
CA LEU A 21 -16.97 14.01 4.43
C LEU A 21 -16.50 15.15 5.35
N PHE A 22 -15.31 15.06 5.94
CA PHE A 22 -14.81 16.07 6.88
C PHE A 22 -14.17 17.29 6.20
N THR A 23 -13.50 17.11 5.06
CA THR A 23 -12.77 18.20 4.38
C THR A 23 -13.43 18.68 3.10
N GLY A 24 -14.45 17.96 2.59
CA GLY A 24 -15.07 18.23 1.30
C GLY A 24 -14.20 17.86 0.10
N ASN A 25 -12.94 17.45 0.31
CA ASN A 25 -11.99 17.14 -0.74
C ASN A 25 -11.59 15.65 -0.71
N TRP A 26 -12.28 14.89 -1.56
CA TRP A 26 -12.13 13.45 -1.75
C TRP A 26 -10.75 13.02 -2.26
N ALA A 27 -9.98 13.93 -2.87
CA ALA A 27 -8.64 13.62 -3.37
C ALA A 27 -7.63 13.44 -2.24
N TYR A 28 -7.73 14.21 -1.15
CA TYR A 28 -6.83 14.05 0.00
C TYR A 28 -7.00 12.68 0.66
N GLY A 29 -8.24 12.22 0.78
CA GLY A 29 -8.56 10.91 1.31
C GLY A 29 -8.01 9.76 0.46
N ALA A 30 -8.13 9.88 -0.87
CA ALA A 30 -7.58 8.91 -1.81
C ALA A 30 -6.05 8.86 -1.73
N ILE A 31 -5.37 10.02 -1.76
CA ILE A 31 -3.91 10.09 -1.69
C ILE A 31 -3.42 9.51 -0.36
N ALA A 32 -4.01 9.89 0.76
CA ALA A 32 -3.60 9.39 2.08
C ALA A 32 -3.76 7.87 2.20
N GLY A 33 -4.90 7.32 1.75
CA GLY A 33 -5.14 5.87 1.75
C GLY A 33 -4.13 5.12 0.87
N CYS A 34 -3.92 5.58 -0.36
CA CYS A 34 -2.95 4.99 -1.29
C CYS A 34 -1.52 5.04 -0.75
N THR A 35 -1.07 6.20 -0.26
CA THR A 35 0.29 6.37 0.27
C THR A 35 0.53 5.46 1.48
N PHE A 36 -0.46 5.29 2.37
CA PHE A 36 -0.32 4.40 3.52
C PHE A 36 -0.08 2.94 3.11
N PHE A 37 -0.87 2.41 2.17
CA PHE A 37 -0.70 1.01 1.72
C PHE A 37 0.58 0.78 0.92
N ILE A 38 0.99 1.75 0.11
CA ILE A 38 2.29 1.69 -0.58
C ILE A 38 3.44 1.67 0.43
N ALA A 39 3.40 2.54 1.45
CA ALA A 39 4.43 2.59 2.48
C ALA A 39 4.47 1.29 3.31
N ARG A 40 3.30 0.75 3.68
CA ARG A 40 3.20 -0.55 4.36
C ARG A 40 3.87 -1.65 3.54
N GLU A 41 3.54 -1.75 2.25
CA GLU A 41 4.08 -2.81 1.41
C GLU A 41 5.58 -2.65 1.16
N HIS A 42 6.04 -1.41 1.00
CA HIS A 42 7.47 -1.10 0.95
C HIS A 42 8.19 -1.63 2.21
N THR A 43 7.68 -1.37 3.41
CA THR A 43 8.29 -1.90 4.64
C THR A 43 8.26 -3.43 4.72
N GLN A 44 7.24 -4.10 4.17
CA GLN A 44 7.25 -5.56 4.09
C GLN A 44 8.31 -6.11 3.14
N ALA A 45 8.50 -5.44 2.00
CA ALA A 45 9.56 -5.79 1.07
C ALA A 45 10.95 -5.65 1.74
N GLU A 46 11.16 -4.62 2.57
CA GLU A 46 12.39 -4.48 3.37
C GLU A 46 12.61 -5.67 4.30
N TYR A 47 11.58 -6.11 5.04
CA TYR A 47 11.69 -7.27 5.93
C TYR A 47 12.05 -8.55 5.18
N ARG A 48 11.39 -8.81 4.05
CA ARG A 48 11.68 -9.97 3.18
C ARG A 48 13.09 -9.90 2.61
N TRP A 49 13.54 -8.72 2.21
CA TRP A 49 14.90 -8.52 1.74
C TRP A 49 15.93 -8.87 2.82
N ILE A 50 15.71 -8.40 4.06
CA ILE A 50 16.58 -8.68 5.20
C ILE A 50 16.63 -10.18 5.49
N GLU A 51 15.51 -10.89 5.39
CA GLU A 51 15.44 -12.32 5.59
C GLU A 51 16.19 -13.10 4.51
N MET A 52 15.98 -12.77 3.24
CA MET A 52 16.56 -13.49 2.10
C MET A 52 18.03 -13.17 1.84
N PHE A 53 18.42 -11.90 1.95
CA PHE A 53 19.75 -11.39 1.55
C PHE A 53 20.54 -10.80 2.72
N GLY A 54 19.85 -10.27 3.73
CA GLY A 54 20.48 -9.65 4.90
C GLY A 54 20.94 -10.63 5.98
N HIS A 55 20.72 -11.93 5.81
CA HIS A 55 20.91 -12.96 6.85
C HIS A 55 20.20 -12.60 8.17
N GLY A 56 19.02 -11.97 8.08
CA GLY A 56 18.24 -11.52 9.23
C GLY A 56 18.75 -10.24 9.89
N LYS A 57 19.79 -9.57 9.34
CA LYS A 57 20.33 -8.32 9.91
C LYS A 57 20.07 -7.11 9.01
N ARG A 58 19.37 -6.12 9.55
CA ARG A 58 19.09 -4.84 8.86
C ARG A 58 20.34 -4.08 8.43
N ILE A 59 21.47 -4.23 9.14
CA ILE A 59 22.74 -3.55 8.78
C ILE A 59 23.28 -3.98 7.41
N ASN A 60 22.93 -5.18 6.95
CA ASN A 60 23.35 -5.71 5.66
C ASN A 60 22.46 -5.23 4.52
N MET A 61 21.35 -4.55 4.84
CA MET A 61 20.41 -4.06 3.86
C MET A 61 20.86 -2.71 3.30
N PRO A 62 21.05 -2.61 1.97
CA PRO A 62 21.31 -1.32 1.34
C PRO A 62 20.07 -0.44 1.47
N TRP A 63 20.27 0.88 1.44
CA TRP A 63 19.17 1.84 1.55
C TRP A 63 18.08 1.67 0.48
N TRP A 64 18.41 1.03 -0.66
CA TRP A 64 17.49 0.72 -1.76
C TRP A 64 16.89 -0.69 -1.69
N GLY A 65 17.19 -1.50 -0.66
CA GLY A 65 16.78 -2.91 -0.58
C GLY A 65 15.25 -3.12 -0.63
N GLY A 66 14.47 -2.13 -0.17
CA GLY A 66 13.00 -2.15 -0.27
C GLY A 66 12.48 -2.06 -1.71
N PHE A 67 13.30 -1.58 -2.66
CA PHE A 67 12.95 -1.48 -4.07
C PHE A 67 13.45 -2.66 -4.92
N ASP A 68 14.16 -3.63 -4.32
CA ASP A 68 14.69 -4.78 -5.05
C ASP A 68 13.52 -5.69 -5.48
N PRO A 69 13.24 -5.85 -6.79
CA PRO A 69 12.10 -6.62 -7.27
C PRO A 69 12.07 -8.07 -6.78
N ARG A 70 13.21 -8.62 -6.36
CA ARG A 70 13.31 -9.98 -5.84
C ARG A 70 12.62 -10.15 -4.49
N ALA A 71 12.45 -9.08 -3.72
CA ALA A 71 11.73 -9.08 -2.45
C ALA A 71 10.22 -8.87 -2.58
N TRP A 72 9.75 -8.61 -3.80
CA TRP A 72 8.35 -8.35 -4.08
C TRP A 72 7.67 -9.60 -4.62
N ASP A 73 6.55 -9.97 -4.01
CA ASP A 73 5.69 -11.04 -4.50
C ASP A 73 4.51 -10.45 -5.28
N VAL A 74 3.92 -11.25 -6.17
CA VAL A 74 2.73 -10.84 -6.95
C VAL A 74 1.57 -10.50 -6.01
N ALA A 75 1.45 -11.20 -4.87
CA ALA A 75 0.46 -10.87 -3.83
C ALA A 75 0.69 -9.47 -3.24
N SER A 76 1.94 -9.07 -3.00
CA SER A 76 2.30 -7.73 -2.55
C SER A 76 1.95 -6.64 -3.55
N LEU A 77 2.17 -6.92 -4.84
CA LEU A 77 1.75 -6.01 -5.90
C LEU A 77 0.23 -5.78 -5.90
N MET A 78 -0.56 -6.82 -5.64
CA MET A 78 -2.01 -6.71 -5.53
C MET A 78 -2.44 -5.95 -4.27
N ASP A 79 -1.73 -6.12 -3.16
CA ASP A 79 -2.05 -5.48 -1.88
C ASP A 79 -1.98 -3.94 -1.90
N PHE A 80 -1.19 -3.33 -2.80
CA PHE A 80 -1.24 -1.88 -3.03
C PHE A 80 -2.03 -1.48 -4.27
N ALA A 81 -2.05 -2.28 -5.33
CA ALA A 81 -2.75 -1.93 -6.57
C ALA A 81 -4.28 -1.90 -6.40
N VAL A 82 -4.83 -2.87 -5.66
CA VAL A 82 -6.28 -2.97 -5.40
C VAL A 82 -6.82 -1.74 -4.64
N PRO A 83 -6.23 -1.29 -3.51
CA PRO A 83 -6.69 -0.08 -2.84
C PRO A 83 -6.51 1.18 -3.71
N VAL A 84 -5.44 1.28 -4.51
CA VAL A 84 -5.23 2.41 -5.43
C VAL A 84 -6.34 2.48 -6.49
N VAL A 85 -6.64 1.35 -7.13
CA VAL A 85 -7.70 1.28 -8.15
C VAL A 85 -9.07 1.57 -7.52
N ALA A 86 -9.36 1.01 -6.34
CA ALA A 86 -10.61 1.27 -5.63
C ALA A 86 -10.78 2.76 -5.28
N CYS A 87 -9.74 3.39 -4.74
CA CYS A 87 -9.76 4.81 -4.38
C CYS A 87 -9.91 5.72 -5.61
N LEU A 88 -9.25 5.38 -6.73
CA LEU A 88 -9.39 6.08 -8.00
C LEU A 88 -10.80 5.96 -8.58
N LEU A 89 -11.41 4.76 -8.55
CA LEU A 89 -12.77 4.54 -9.02
C LEU A 89 -13.78 5.36 -8.23
N ILE A 90 -13.67 5.39 -6.89
CA ILE A 90 -14.54 6.20 -6.04
C ILE A 90 -14.37 7.68 -6.34
N TRP A 91 -13.14 8.14 -6.53
CA TRP A 91 -12.90 9.53 -6.89
C TRP A 91 -13.51 9.90 -8.24
N MET A 92 -13.41 9.04 -9.26
CA MET A 92 -14.05 9.26 -10.56
C MET A 92 -15.59 9.23 -10.50
N LEU A 93 -16.18 8.43 -9.61
CA LEU A 93 -17.64 8.36 -9.45
C LEU A 93 -18.23 9.57 -8.72
N ILE A 94 -17.45 10.23 -7.87
CA ILE A 94 -17.89 11.35 -7.03
C ILE A 94 -17.57 12.71 -7.67
N ARG A 95 -16.62 12.75 -8.61
CA ARG A 95 -16.30 13.94 -9.41
C ARG A 95 -17.34 14.21 -10.48
#